data_AF-W4JNP4-F1
#
_entry.id   AF-W4JNP4-F1
#
_cell.length_a   1.000
_cell.length_b   1.000
_cell.length_c   1.000
_cell.angle_alpha   90.00
_cell.angle_beta   90.00
_cell.angle_gamma   90.00
#
_symmetry.space_group_name_H-M   'P 1'
#
loop_
_entity.id
_entity.type
_entity.pdbx_description
1 polymer ?
#
loop_
_entity_poly.entity_id
_entity_poly.type
_entity_poly.pdbx_seq_one_letter_code
_entity_poly.pdbx_strand_id
1 'polypeptide(L)'
;MKITERIFSYLYLHLIGNTVVSDIGGLKSVGHRRPISSPSPTLSKESSYVSANAIASDATAAAPYTVSDWERTTYYNGISPDHPELLYRSDLLENPFPTPTGRHPHLPTKTVYGVFKTPLNAVWDTVAPQIREFLKSRKLCYSAIQTARFVTHGEDAKDTLGPIVIWIATHPTTTTAENAHDASPYILALLKANGVEGAVVEWYEGAVEKLSGPHLLRITDNTNPTHYVRRFLTAALGMPIVAAEGEATDAQGSATLFFHENKDKHGNPSTKLFGISTCHVLREATTTTYEFRGAGAPLRHVRLAGFHRFQRGLDEIKACIGGYGTDADLLAREAVELEAKPKSEDPEEEAEDEAAGKAKRDELVKLKKNIDVLEAFYKDINSQWGDLARRNIGHVDWAPKISVDVQGRNYTKDIGTFEVDAAKFKAQFKGNVVDLGGKFTPQQLTDMFYPQSAGRTAFKFPTNRQLRINGCLTRELLGVPDCFDSNGEPCLIVMKDGNTTDLTVGRYAGLEAYLCDNFGVESIELAIYNYDKQSGPFSAKGDSGSLIFDGEGHMVGVLHSGMPKGGSNHVTYATPAWWAIEQLKLKYPHADFNRLTF
;
A
#
# COMPACT_ATOMS: atom_id res chain seq x y z
N MET A 1 16.29 22.43 -20.38
CA MET A 1 17.40 22.73 -19.46
C MET A 1 16.98 23.80 -18.45
N LYS A 2 16.22 23.40 -17.42
CA LYS A 2 15.94 24.11 -16.15
C LYS A 2 14.99 23.26 -15.26
N ILE A 3 15.15 21.94 -15.22
CA ILE A 3 14.44 21.02 -14.30
C ILE A 3 15.36 19.83 -13.97
N THR A 4 16.60 20.11 -13.54
CA THR A 4 17.55 19.02 -13.21
C THR A 4 18.37 19.25 -11.93
N GLU A 5 18.15 20.35 -11.20
CA GLU A 5 18.94 20.65 -9.99
C GLU A 5 18.21 20.45 -8.64
N ARG A 6 16.95 20.02 -8.62
CA ARG A 6 16.22 19.82 -7.34
C ARG A 6 16.10 18.38 -6.83
N ILE A 7 16.66 17.40 -7.54
CA ILE A 7 16.60 15.98 -7.13
C ILE A 7 17.94 15.47 -6.57
N PHE A 8 19.07 16.15 -6.86
CA PHE A 8 20.40 15.63 -6.51
C PHE A 8 20.91 15.90 -5.08
N SER A 9 20.14 16.59 -4.22
CA SER A 9 20.65 16.97 -2.89
C SER A 9 20.27 16.03 -1.74
N TYR A 10 19.62 14.88 -2.00
CA TYR A 10 19.22 13.94 -0.94
C TYR A 10 19.87 12.54 -1.03
N LEU A 11 20.74 12.29 -2.01
CA LEU A 11 21.35 10.97 -2.22
C LEU A 11 22.78 10.80 -1.67
N TYR A 12 23.29 11.76 -0.90
CA TYR A 12 24.68 11.71 -0.43
C TYR A 12 24.82 12.06 1.06
N LEU A 13 24.09 11.36 1.92
CA LEU A 13 24.43 11.22 3.35
C LEU A 13 23.52 10.11 3.90
N HIS A 14 23.98 8.85 3.90
CA HIS A 14 23.62 7.75 4.84
C HIS A 14 24.18 6.39 4.35
N LEU A 15 25.46 6.36 4.01
CA LEU A 15 26.25 5.15 3.97
C LEU A 15 27.51 5.44 4.78
N ILE A 16 27.49 5.05 6.06
CA ILE A 16 28.59 4.48 6.86
C ILE A 16 28.10 4.39 8.31
N GLY A 17 28.15 3.17 8.85
CA GLY A 17 28.25 2.91 10.29
C GLY A 17 26.96 2.41 10.95
N ASN A 18 26.84 1.11 11.14
CA ASN A 18 27.21 0.51 12.43
C ASN A 18 26.89 -0.99 12.48
N THR A 19 27.95 -1.77 12.69
CA THR A 19 27.88 -3.13 13.23
C THR A 19 28.23 -3.05 14.71
N VAL A 20 27.51 -3.86 15.48
CA VAL A 20 27.41 -3.97 16.94
C VAL A 20 28.66 -4.62 17.57
N VAL A 21 28.95 -4.35 18.86
CA VAL A 21 29.09 -5.36 19.97
C VAL A 21 29.87 -4.80 21.19
N SER A 22 29.12 -4.75 22.30
CA SER A 22 29.37 -4.87 23.77
C SER A 22 30.74 -4.76 24.47
N ASP A 23 30.68 -4.05 25.60
CA ASP A 23 31.19 -4.32 26.97
C ASP A 23 32.66 -4.70 27.25
N ILE A 24 33.29 -3.93 28.16
CA ILE A 24 33.70 -4.30 29.55
C ILE A 24 34.47 -3.11 30.17
N GLY A 25 34.19 -2.80 31.43
CA GLY A 25 34.72 -1.63 32.16
C GLY A 25 36.13 -1.75 32.75
N GLY A 26 36.61 -0.65 33.35
CA GLY A 26 37.70 -0.67 34.33
C GLY A 26 38.72 0.49 34.25
N LEU A 27 38.50 1.52 35.07
CA LEU A 27 39.45 2.34 35.85
C LEU A 27 40.83 2.80 35.29
N LYS A 28 41.02 4.14 35.44
CA LYS A 28 42.17 4.92 35.99
C LYS A 28 43.08 5.77 35.09
N SER A 29 43.18 7.02 35.56
CA SER A 29 44.30 8.00 35.56
C SER A 29 44.54 8.85 34.30
N VAL A 30 44.30 10.16 34.38
CA VAL A 30 45.19 11.30 34.76
C VAL A 30 46.22 11.64 33.68
N GLY A 31 46.13 12.86 33.13
CA GLY A 31 47.22 13.46 32.36
C GLY A 31 46.85 14.77 31.65
N HIS A 32 47.28 15.90 32.23
CA HIS A 32 47.15 17.28 31.75
C HIS A 32 47.67 17.54 30.31
N ARG A 33 47.07 18.52 29.60
CA ARG A 33 47.70 19.82 29.26
C ARG A 33 46.72 20.82 28.63
N ARG A 34 46.92 22.10 29.00
CA ARG A 34 46.13 23.30 28.68
C ARG A 34 46.37 23.85 27.26
N PRO A 35 45.48 24.73 26.75
CA PRO A 35 45.51 25.31 25.41
C PRO A 35 46.19 26.70 25.35
N ILE A 36 46.56 27.15 24.14
CA ILE A 36 46.93 28.54 23.83
C ILE A 36 46.21 29.01 22.55
N SER A 37 45.92 30.30 22.57
CA SER A 37 44.98 31.19 21.89
C SER A 37 45.28 31.66 20.45
N SER A 38 44.19 31.85 19.67
CA SER A 38 43.80 33.04 18.84
C SER A 38 44.67 33.50 17.64
N PRO A 39 44.21 34.40 16.74
CA PRO A 39 42.87 34.65 16.12
C PRO A 39 42.90 34.87 14.56
N SER A 40 41.72 35.19 14.02
CA SER A 40 41.18 35.52 12.66
C SER A 40 42.06 36.31 11.64
N PRO A 41 41.65 36.42 10.35
CA PRO A 41 40.68 37.46 9.95
C PRO A 41 39.70 37.14 8.80
N THR A 42 38.59 37.89 8.84
CA THR A 42 37.51 38.03 7.85
C THR A 42 37.91 39.01 6.74
N LEU A 43 37.46 38.78 5.51
CA LEU A 43 37.52 39.74 4.40
C LEU A 43 36.20 39.76 3.64
N SER A 44 35.69 40.97 3.44
CA SER A 44 34.42 41.37 2.84
C SER A 44 34.49 41.48 1.30
N LYS A 45 33.34 41.34 0.63
CA LYS A 45 32.88 42.28 -0.42
C LYS A 45 31.45 42.01 -0.91
N GLU A 46 30.72 43.10 -1.06
CA GLU A 46 29.39 43.25 -1.65
C GLU A 46 29.40 43.08 -3.17
N SER A 47 28.31 42.55 -3.73
CA SER A 47 27.57 43.21 -4.84
C SER A 47 26.24 42.48 -5.07
N SER A 48 25.11 43.19 -5.04
CA SER A 48 23.99 42.83 -5.92
C SER A 48 23.09 44.03 -6.15
N TYR A 49 22.70 44.12 -7.42
CA TYR A 49 22.17 45.28 -8.10
C TYR A 49 20.71 45.56 -7.71
N VAL A 50 20.41 46.85 -7.56
CA VAL A 50 19.06 47.40 -7.51
C VAL A 50 18.43 47.26 -8.89
N SER A 51 17.22 46.72 -8.95
CA SER A 51 16.29 46.97 -10.06
C SER A 51 14.95 47.35 -9.45
N ALA A 52 14.74 48.66 -9.37
CA ALA A 52 13.43 49.26 -9.17
C ALA A 52 12.62 49.02 -10.45
N ASN A 53 11.46 48.38 -10.33
CA ASN A 53 10.41 48.52 -11.33
C ASN A 53 9.16 49.07 -10.66
N ALA A 54 8.73 50.18 -11.24
CA ALA A 54 7.69 51.06 -10.78
C ALA A 54 6.32 50.41 -10.83
N ILE A 55 5.49 50.85 -9.89
CA ILE A 55 4.05 50.66 -9.81
C ILE A 55 3.41 51.21 -11.09
N ALA A 56 2.79 50.35 -11.89
CA ALA A 56 1.70 50.73 -12.77
C ALA A 56 0.41 50.22 -12.12
N SER A 57 -0.34 51.14 -11.55
CA SER A 57 -1.66 50.92 -10.99
C SER A 57 -2.66 50.66 -12.11
N ASP A 58 -3.12 49.43 -12.21
CA ASP A 58 -4.42 49.13 -12.79
C ASP A 58 -5.14 48.18 -11.82
N ALA A 59 -5.67 48.79 -10.75
CA ALA A 59 -6.45 48.09 -9.74
C ALA A 59 -7.79 47.71 -10.37
N THR A 60 -7.83 46.56 -11.04
CA THR A 60 -9.09 45.87 -11.30
C THR A 60 -9.69 45.58 -9.93
N ALA A 61 -10.85 46.19 -9.61
CA ALA A 61 -11.51 45.94 -8.35
C ALA A 61 -11.71 44.43 -8.18
N ALA A 62 -11.13 43.85 -7.12
CA ALA A 62 -11.30 42.43 -6.84
C ALA A 62 -12.80 42.14 -6.72
N ALA A 63 -13.27 41.10 -7.41
CA ALA A 63 -14.68 40.75 -7.39
C ALA A 63 -15.12 40.46 -5.94
N PRO A 64 -16.35 40.81 -5.53
CA PRO A 64 -16.80 40.83 -4.13
C PRO A 64 -16.79 39.45 -3.43
N TYR A 65 -16.56 38.37 -4.19
CA TYR A 65 -16.49 36.99 -3.74
C TYR A 65 -15.07 36.39 -3.74
N THR A 66 -14.03 37.20 -4.01
CA THR A 66 -12.65 36.72 -4.12
C THR A 66 -12.05 36.51 -2.72
N VAL A 67 -11.80 35.26 -2.36
CA VAL A 67 -11.02 34.88 -1.18
C VAL A 67 -9.53 34.94 -1.53
N SER A 68 -8.70 35.50 -0.64
CA SER A 68 -7.24 35.50 -0.86
C SER A 68 -6.66 34.08 -0.81
N ASP A 69 -5.57 33.80 -1.55
CA ASP A 69 -4.92 32.49 -1.50
C ASP A 69 -4.52 32.09 -0.08
N TRP A 70 -4.10 33.08 0.73
CA TRP A 70 -3.78 32.90 2.14
C TRP A 70 -5.00 32.43 2.93
N GLU A 71 -6.12 33.14 2.83
CA GLU A 71 -7.35 32.77 3.52
C GLU A 71 -7.86 31.40 3.04
N ARG A 72 -7.91 31.17 1.72
CA ARG A 72 -8.36 29.89 1.13
C ARG A 72 -7.66 28.69 1.77
N THR A 73 -6.34 28.77 1.89
CA THR A 73 -5.49 27.66 2.34
C THR A 73 -5.32 27.57 3.85
N THR A 74 -5.77 28.57 4.63
CA THR A 74 -5.55 28.60 6.08
C THR A 74 -6.81 28.78 6.91
N TYR A 75 -7.96 29.08 6.29
CA TYR A 75 -9.20 29.40 7.00
C TYR A 75 -9.62 28.31 7.98
N TYR A 76 -9.53 27.04 7.58
CA TYR A 76 -9.90 25.89 8.40
C TYR A 76 -8.75 25.27 9.21
N ASN A 77 -7.64 25.99 9.37
CA ASN A 77 -6.48 25.49 10.11
C ASN A 77 -6.87 24.93 11.50
N GLY A 78 -6.41 23.73 11.84
CA GLY A 78 -6.64 23.09 13.13
C GLY A 78 -7.80 22.09 13.21
N ILE A 79 -8.72 22.06 12.23
CA ILE A 79 -9.83 21.10 12.26
C ILE A 79 -9.38 19.64 11.98
N SER A 80 -8.31 19.50 11.19
CA SER A 80 -7.62 18.25 10.86
C SER A 80 -6.19 18.58 10.41
N PRO A 81 -5.28 17.58 10.36
CA PRO A 81 -3.93 17.78 9.82
C PRO A 81 -3.91 18.24 8.36
N ASP A 82 -4.86 17.74 7.57
CA ASP A 82 -5.12 18.13 6.18
C ASP A 82 -6.59 18.56 6.11
N HIS A 83 -6.82 19.86 6.16
CA HIS A 83 -8.16 20.45 6.21
C HIS A 83 -8.58 20.95 4.82
N PRO A 84 -9.87 20.98 4.50
CA PRO A 84 -10.35 21.54 3.24
C PRO A 84 -9.91 22.99 3.04
N GLU A 85 -9.84 23.39 1.77
CA GLU A 85 -9.68 24.79 1.36
C GLU A 85 -11.04 25.50 1.29
N LEU A 86 -11.09 26.76 1.73
CA LEU A 86 -12.30 27.57 1.67
C LEU A 86 -12.57 28.02 0.22
N LEU A 87 -13.76 27.72 -0.30
CA LEU A 87 -14.19 28.18 -1.63
C LEU A 87 -14.84 29.57 -1.55
N TYR A 88 -15.75 29.79 -0.59
CA TYR A 88 -16.47 31.06 -0.41
C TYR A 88 -17.12 31.10 0.99
N ARG A 89 -17.29 32.29 1.57
CA ARG A 89 -18.11 32.51 2.76
C ARG A 89 -18.94 33.78 2.66
N SER A 90 -20.16 33.74 3.19
CA SER A 90 -21.12 34.84 3.03
C SER A 90 -20.81 36.09 3.86
N ASP A 91 -20.02 35.95 4.92
CA ASP A 91 -19.61 37.06 5.80
C ASP A 91 -18.25 37.67 5.39
N LEU A 92 -17.75 37.36 4.19
CA LEU A 92 -16.43 37.78 3.70
C LEU A 92 -16.15 39.28 3.86
N LEU A 93 -17.16 40.13 3.57
CA LEU A 93 -17.04 41.60 3.65
C LEU A 93 -17.24 42.14 5.07
N GLU A 94 -18.09 41.50 5.87
CA GLU A 94 -18.45 41.96 7.21
C GLU A 94 -17.42 41.53 8.26
N ASN A 95 -16.68 40.46 7.97
CA ASN A 95 -15.74 39.81 8.88
C ASN A 95 -14.43 39.52 8.14
N PRO A 96 -13.54 40.51 7.97
CA PRO A 96 -12.29 40.33 7.21
C PRO A 96 -11.36 39.33 7.90
N PHE A 97 -10.74 38.44 7.13
CA PHE A 97 -9.79 37.47 7.66
C PHE A 97 -8.45 38.14 7.97
N PRO A 98 -7.87 37.97 9.17
CA PRO A 98 -6.65 38.65 9.56
C PRO A 98 -5.49 38.23 8.64
N THR A 99 -4.89 39.21 7.97
CA THR A 99 -3.64 39.00 7.23
C THR A 99 -2.48 39.11 8.21
N PRO A 100 -1.65 38.07 8.35
CA PRO A 100 -0.59 38.11 9.33
C PRO A 100 0.49 39.15 9.00
N THR A 101 0.88 39.94 10.00
CA THR A 101 1.96 40.92 9.90
C THR A 101 3.15 40.51 10.78
N GLY A 102 4.34 40.37 10.21
CA GLY A 102 5.58 40.08 10.96
C GLY A 102 6.38 38.88 10.44
N ARG A 103 7.54 38.60 11.06
CA ARG A 103 8.46 37.50 10.67
C ARG A 103 7.97 36.10 11.05
N HIS A 104 7.13 35.97 12.08
CA HIS A 104 6.58 34.70 12.58
C HIS A 104 5.12 34.87 12.97
N PRO A 105 4.20 34.96 12.00
CA PRO A 105 2.80 35.10 12.30
C PRO A 105 2.22 33.81 12.91
N HIS A 106 1.50 33.96 14.01
CA HIS A 106 0.72 32.86 14.57
C HIS A 106 -0.57 32.69 13.78
N LEU A 107 -0.80 31.48 13.27
CA LEU A 107 -2.03 31.11 12.59
C LEU A 107 -3.03 30.59 13.62
N PRO A 108 -4.20 31.24 13.80
CA PRO A 108 -5.23 30.72 14.68
C PRO A 108 -5.65 29.30 14.28
N THR A 109 -5.98 28.47 15.27
CA THR A 109 -6.54 27.13 15.02
C THR A 109 -8.05 27.15 15.28
N LYS A 110 -8.79 26.29 14.59
CA LYS A 110 -10.23 26.12 14.75
C LYS A 110 -10.57 24.73 15.25
N THR A 111 -11.55 24.67 16.13
CA THR A 111 -12.22 23.42 16.52
C THR A 111 -13.68 23.47 16.06
N VAL A 112 -14.17 22.39 15.47
CA VAL A 112 -15.55 22.28 14.95
C VAL A 112 -16.46 21.68 16.02
N TYR A 113 -17.59 22.34 16.26
CA TYR A 113 -18.63 21.89 17.20
C TYR A 113 -19.99 21.76 16.51
N GLY A 114 -20.84 20.91 17.07
CA GLY A 114 -22.23 20.78 16.65
C GLY A 114 -23.09 21.99 17.03
N VAL A 115 -24.14 22.24 16.25
CA VAL A 115 -25.08 23.35 16.45
C VAL A 115 -26.23 22.91 17.37
N PHE A 116 -25.95 22.82 18.67
CA PHE A 116 -26.97 22.44 19.67
C PHE A 116 -27.65 23.66 20.32
N LYS A 117 -28.92 23.51 20.71
CA LYS A 117 -29.71 24.51 21.45
C LYS A 117 -29.83 25.87 20.75
N THR A 118 -30.06 25.83 19.44
CA THR A 118 -30.25 27.02 18.60
C THR A 118 -31.62 27.00 17.92
N PRO A 119 -32.12 28.13 17.41
CA PRO A 119 -33.33 28.15 16.58
C PRO A 119 -33.27 27.19 15.38
N LEU A 120 -32.07 26.92 14.86
CA LEU A 120 -31.86 26.01 13.73
C LEU A 120 -32.30 24.58 14.04
N ASN A 121 -32.14 24.12 15.28
CA ASN A 121 -32.51 22.75 15.67
C ASN A 121 -34.01 22.45 15.46
N ALA A 122 -34.89 23.45 15.61
CA ALA A 122 -36.33 23.28 15.47
C ALA A 122 -36.80 23.28 14.01
N VAL A 123 -36.01 23.87 13.09
CA VAL A 123 -36.42 24.12 11.70
C VAL A 123 -35.58 23.37 10.66
N TRP A 124 -34.51 22.70 11.06
CA TRP A 124 -33.55 22.06 10.13
C TRP A 124 -34.20 21.05 9.19
N ASP A 125 -35.08 20.19 9.69
CA ASP A 125 -35.79 19.18 8.90
C ASP A 125 -36.72 19.79 7.84
N THR A 126 -37.05 21.09 7.98
CA THR A 126 -37.83 21.85 6.99
C THR A 126 -36.92 22.64 6.04
N VAL A 127 -35.88 23.29 6.56
CA VAL A 127 -35.00 24.19 5.81
C VAL A 127 -34.01 23.41 4.94
N ALA A 128 -33.38 22.35 5.45
CA ALA A 128 -32.35 21.61 4.71
C ALA A 128 -32.85 20.99 3.39
N PRO A 129 -34.04 20.36 3.32
CA PRO A 129 -34.60 19.92 2.04
C PRO A 129 -34.86 21.07 1.05
N GLN A 130 -35.27 22.25 1.53
CA GLN A 130 -35.49 23.42 0.66
C GLN A 130 -34.18 24.00 0.12
N ILE A 131 -33.13 24.05 0.94
CA ILE A 131 -31.76 24.37 0.48
C ILE A 131 -31.36 23.37 -0.61
N ARG A 132 -31.53 22.07 -0.35
CA ARG A 132 -31.19 21.01 -1.30
C ARG A 132 -31.90 21.19 -2.65
N GLU A 133 -33.21 21.40 -2.65
CA GLU A 133 -33.97 21.57 -3.91
C GLU A 133 -33.59 22.87 -4.64
N PHE A 134 -33.25 23.93 -3.91
CA PHE A 134 -32.71 25.16 -4.50
C PHE A 134 -31.34 24.92 -5.17
N LEU A 135 -30.42 24.23 -4.51
CA LEU A 135 -29.12 23.92 -5.11
C LEU A 135 -29.26 23.06 -6.37
N LYS A 136 -30.16 22.09 -6.36
CA LYS A 136 -30.48 21.29 -7.56
C LYS A 136 -31.07 22.14 -8.69
N SER A 137 -31.97 23.07 -8.40
CA SER A 137 -32.58 23.93 -9.43
C SER A 137 -31.54 24.86 -10.07
N ARG A 138 -30.50 25.24 -9.33
CA ARG A 138 -29.31 25.96 -9.80
C ARG A 138 -28.26 25.08 -10.47
N LYS A 139 -28.49 23.75 -10.56
CA LYS A 139 -27.53 22.75 -11.06
C LYS A 139 -26.19 22.74 -10.32
N LEU A 140 -26.20 23.06 -9.02
CA LEU A 140 -25.02 22.98 -8.17
C LEU A 140 -24.86 21.57 -7.60
N CYS A 141 -23.73 20.94 -7.92
CA CYS A 141 -23.40 19.57 -7.50
C CYS A 141 -22.83 19.56 -6.07
N TYR A 142 -23.70 19.77 -5.08
CA TYR A 142 -23.31 19.62 -3.68
C TYR A 142 -23.06 18.15 -3.33
N SER A 143 -22.10 17.89 -2.44
CA SER A 143 -21.77 16.56 -1.91
C SER A 143 -22.26 16.36 -0.47
N ALA A 144 -22.29 17.43 0.33
CA ALA A 144 -22.85 17.43 1.68
C ALA A 144 -23.40 18.82 2.05
N ILE A 145 -24.49 18.84 2.83
CA ILE A 145 -25.03 20.02 3.50
C ILE A 145 -25.03 19.70 4.99
N GLN A 146 -24.21 20.40 5.76
CA GLN A 146 -24.08 20.18 7.20
C GLN A 146 -24.09 21.51 7.95
N THR A 147 -24.09 21.43 9.29
CA THR A 147 -24.12 22.61 10.15
C THR A 147 -22.95 22.53 11.12
N ALA A 148 -22.32 23.67 11.38
CA ALA A 148 -21.16 23.76 12.23
C ALA A 148 -21.15 25.03 13.06
N ARG A 149 -20.38 25.01 14.14
CA ARG A 149 -19.88 26.20 14.85
C ARG A 149 -18.38 26.04 15.01
N PHE A 150 -17.63 27.05 14.59
CA PHE A 150 -16.18 27.05 14.74
C PHE A 150 -15.80 27.84 15.98
N VAL A 151 -15.02 27.24 16.87
CA VAL A 151 -14.30 27.98 17.91
C VAL A 151 -12.91 28.28 17.37
N THR A 152 -12.53 29.56 17.36
CA THR A 152 -11.19 29.99 16.94
C THR A 152 -10.34 30.25 18.18
N HIS A 153 -9.18 29.60 18.25
CA HIS A 153 -8.19 29.71 19.32
C HIS A 153 -7.10 30.71 18.91
N GLY A 154 -7.11 31.89 19.55
CA GLY A 154 -6.11 32.95 19.33
C GLY A 154 -4.91 32.86 20.27
N GLU A 155 -3.90 33.70 20.03
CA GLU A 155 -2.66 33.76 20.84
C GLU A 155 -2.92 34.08 22.33
N ASP A 156 -3.95 34.87 22.63
CA ASP A 156 -4.28 35.31 24.00
C ASP A 156 -5.02 34.25 24.84
N ALA A 157 -5.07 32.99 24.38
CA ALA A 157 -5.86 31.89 24.97
C ALA A 157 -7.36 32.20 25.13
N LYS A 158 -7.87 33.20 24.39
CA LYS A 158 -9.29 33.56 24.39
C LYS A 158 -10.00 32.91 23.22
N ASP A 159 -10.81 31.92 23.53
CA ASP A 159 -11.65 31.22 22.56
C ASP A 159 -12.77 32.15 22.06
N THR A 160 -12.88 32.27 20.75
CA THR A 160 -13.99 32.99 20.11
C THR A 160 -14.91 32.00 19.40
N LEU A 161 -16.14 31.89 19.89
CA LEU A 161 -17.18 31.08 19.25
C LEU A 161 -17.77 31.84 18.06
N GLY A 162 -17.64 31.26 16.88
CA GLY A 162 -18.21 31.78 15.64
C GLY A 162 -19.73 31.60 15.53
N PRO A 163 -20.35 32.17 14.47
CA PRO A 163 -21.78 32.07 14.22
C PRO A 163 -22.22 30.64 13.89
N ILE A 164 -23.53 30.46 13.71
CA ILE A 164 -24.06 29.23 13.12
C ILE A 164 -23.66 29.20 11.65
N VAL A 165 -22.97 28.15 11.23
CA VAL A 165 -22.53 27.98 9.83
C VAL A 165 -23.36 26.89 9.16
N ILE A 166 -23.96 27.22 8.01
CA ILE A 166 -24.38 26.22 7.02
C ILE A 166 -23.16 25.91 6.17
N TRP A 167 -22.58 24.74 6.40
CA TRP A 167 -21.32 24.34 5.82
C TRP A 167 -21.60 23.40 4.65
N ILE A 168 -21.32 23.86 3.43
CA ILE A 168 -21.71 23.18 2.19
C ILE A 168 -20.47 22.69 1.47
N ALA A 169 -20.39 21.37 1.30
CA ALA A 169 -19.37 20.75 0.47
C ALA A 169 -19.89 20.59 -0.96
N THR A 170 -19.06 20.89 -1.94
CA THR A 170 -19.33 20.62 -3.36
C THR A 170 -18.35 19.61 -3.92
N HIS A 171 -18.76 18.87 -4.95
CA HIS A 171 -17.82 17.97 -5.62
C HIS A 171 -16.65 18.79 -6.20
N PRO A 172 -15.39 18.30 -6.07
CA PRO A 172 -14.23 19.04 -6.57
C PRO A 172 -14.39 19.48 -8.02
N THR A 173 -14.01 20.71 -8.31
CA THR A 173 -14.06 21.37 -9.64
C THR A 173 -15.46 21.60 -10.23
N THR A 174 -16.54 21.30 -9.49
CA THR A 174 -17.91 21.41 -10.03
C THR A 174 -18.58 22.76 -9.77
N THR A 175 -18.08 23.54 -8.80
CA THR A 175 -18.69 24.80 -8.37
C THR A 175 -17.64 25.90 -8.26
N THR A 176 -17.96 27.10 -8.74
CA THR A 176 -17.09 28.29 -8.64
C THR A 176 -17.45 29.12 -7.41
N ALA A 177 -16.52 29.95 -6.93
CA ALA A 177 -16.78 30.91 -5.84
C ALA A 177 -17.93 31.89 -6.18
N GLU A 178 -18.07 32.28 -7.45
CA GLU A 178 -19.18 33.11 -7.95
C GLU A 178 -20.53 32.39 -7.79
N ASN A 179 -20.62 31.12 -8.19
CA ASN A 179 -21.83 30.32 -8.02
C ASN A 179 -22.21 30.14 -6.55
N ALA A 180 -21.21 29.94 -5.67
CA ALA A 180 -21.40 29.85 -4.24
C ALA A 180 -21.88 31.19 -3.63
N HIS A 181 -21.30 32.30 -4.09
CA HIS A 181 -21.74 33.65 -3.74
C HIS A 181 -23.19 33.89 -4.14
N ASP A 182 -23.57 33.61 -5.38
CA ASP A 182 -24.93 33.88 -5.88
C ASP A 182 -26.00 33.00 -5.24
N ALA A 183 -25.63 31.81 -4.76
CA ALA A 183 -26.53 30.91 -4.06
C ALA A 183 -26.78 31.32 -2.59
N SER A 184 -25.78 31.93 -1.94
CA SER A 184 -25.79 32.17 -0.49
C SER A 184 -26.89 33.11 0.01
N PRO A 185 -27.24 34.23 -0.68
CA PRO A 185 -28.33 35.11 -0.26
C PRO A 185 -29.68 34.43 -0.12
N TYR A 186 -30.01 33.49 -1.01
CA TYR A 186 -31.27 32.73 -0.91
C TYR A 186 -31.30 31.86 0.34
N ILE A 187 -30.19 31.17 0.63
CA ILE A 187 -30.06 30.30 1.80
C ILE A 187 -30.20 31.13 3.09
N LEU A 188 -29.56 32.29 3.17
CA LEU A 188 -29.67 33.22 4.29
C LEU A 188 -31.10 33.76 4.47
N ALA A 189 -31.77 34.14 3.37
CA ALA A 189 -33.16 34.60 3.40
C ALA A 189 -34.12 33.50 3.90
N LEU A 190 -33.89 32.26 3.44
CA LEU A 190 -34.65 31.09 3.88
C LEU A 190 -34.47 30.82 5.39
N LEU A 191 -33.23 30.90 5.91
CA LEU A 191 -32.94 30.76 7.33
C LEU A 191 -33.65 31.85 8.15
N LYS A 192 -33.56 33.11 7.70
CA LYS A 192 -34.21 34.25 8.36
C LYS A 192 -35.72 34.13 8.40
N ALA A 193 -36.35 33.70 7.30
CA ALA A 193 -37.79 33.46 7.23
C ALA A 193 -38.27 32.37 8.20
N ASN A 194 -37.37 31.48 8.64
CA ASN A 194 -37.62 30.44 9.62
C ASN A 194 -37.07 30.78 11.02
N GLY A 195 -36.78 32.07 11.29
CA GLY A 195 -36.38 32.54 12.62
C GLY A 195 -34.93 32.23 13.00
N VAL A 196 -34.07 31.88 12.04
CA VAL A 196 -32.63 31.70 12.26
C VAL A 196 -31.89 32.94 11.76
N GLU A 197 -31.50 33.81 12.69
CA GLU A 197 -30.74 35.03 12.39
C GLU A 197 -29.25 34.87 12.70
N GLY A 198 -28.40 35.63 12.01
CA GLY A 198 -26.95 35.65 12.25
C GLY A 198 -26.21 34.38 11.81
N ALA A 199 -26.80 33.57 10.92
CA ALA A 199 -26.12 32.44 10.31
C ALA A 199 -25.21 32.89 9.15
N VAL A 200 -24.17 32.11 8.88
CA VAL A 200 -23.22 32.29 7.76
C VAL A 200 -23.29 31.05 6.88
N VAL A 201 -23.10 31.22 5.57
CA VAL A 201 -22.95 30.11 4.63
C VAL A 201 -21.49 30.03 4.21
N GLU A 202 -20.86 28.89 4.43
CA GLU A 202 -19.48 28.62 4.05
C GLU A 202 -19.41 27.44 3.09
N TRP A 203 -18.59 27.56 2.06
CA TRP A 203 -18.45 26.61 0.98
C TRP A 203 -17.02 26.08 0.88
N TYR A 204 -16.89 24.80 0.59
CA TYR A 204 -15.62 24.16 0.31
C TYR A 204 -15.81 23.00 -0.67
N GLU A 205 -14.71 22.48 -1.20
CA GLU A 205 -14.73 21.27 -2.04
C GLU A 205 -14.46 20.03 -1.18
N GLY A 206 -15.25 18.98 -1.40
CA GLY A 206 -15.10 17.70 -0.71
C GLY A 206 -16.09 16.67 -1.22
N ALA A 207 -15.76 15.38 -1.10
CA ALA A 207 -16.65 14.29 -1.48
C ALA A 207 -16.87 13.35 -0.29
N VAL A 208 -18.10 12.89 -0.11
CA VAL A 208 -18.41 11.89 0.92
C VAL A 208 -17.95 10.51 0.42
N GLU A 209 -16.95 9.94 1.09
CA GLU A 209 -16.52 8.56 0.86
C GLU A 209 -17.12 7.61 1.89
N LYS A 210 -17.38 6.36 1.48
CA LYS A 210 -17.71 5.30 2.43
C LYS A 210 -16.45 4.97 3.24
N LEU A 211 -16.61 4.78 4.56
CA LEU A 211 -15.51 4.40 5.45
C LEU A 211 -15.06 2.94 5.28
N SER A 212 -15.68 2.17 4.37
CA SER A 212 -15.16 0.88 3.95
C SER A 212 -13.93 1.11 3.08
N GLY A 213 -12.77 0.61 3.51
CA GLY A 213 -11.55 0.67 2.69
C GLY A 213 -11.76 0.07 1.30
N PRO A 214 -10.93 0.45 0.31
CA PRO A 214 -11.08 0.03 -1.08
C PRO A 214 -11.10 -1.50 -1.24
N HIS A 215 -11.75 -1.96 -2.32
CA HIS A 215 -11.68 -3.35 -2.76
C HIS A 215 -10.23 -3.71 -3.12
N LEU A 216 -9.85 -4.98 -2.95
CA LEU A 216 -8.55 -5.45 -3.42
C LEU A 216 -8.38 -5.18 -4.90
N LEU A 217 -7.14 -4.91 -5.31
CA LEU A 217 -6.83 -4.63 -6.71
C LEU A 217 -6.92 -5.91 -7.54
N ARG A 218 -7.31 -5.76 -8.81
CA ARG A 218 -7.28 -6.85 -9.78
C ARG A 218 -5.85 -7.10 -10.26
N ILE A 219 -5.54 -8.37 -10.52
CA ILE A 219 -4.39 -8.76 -11.34
C ILE A 219 -4.64 -8.25 -12.76
N THR A 220 -3.75 -7.41 -13.27
CA THR A 220 -3.85 -6.83 -14.61
C THR A 220 -3.09 -7.64 -15.63
N ASP A 221 -3.23 -7.29 -16.90
CA ASP A 221 -2.33 -7.80 -17.93
C ASP A 221 -0.91 -7.26 -17.72
N ASN A 222 0.10 -8.02 -18.15
CA ASN A 222 1.52 -7.67 -17.97
C ASN A 222 1.98 -6.49 -18.84
N THR A 223 1.19 -6.10 -19.85
CA THR A 223 1.42 -4.87 -20.61
C THR A 223 1.04 -3.61 -19.83
N ASN A 224 0.28 -3.74 -18.74
CA ASN A 224 -0.02 -2.61 -17.87
C ASN A 224 1.23 -2.27 -17.02
N PRO A 225 1.72 -1.01 -17.04
CA PRO A 225 2.95 -0.64 -16.32
C PRO A 225 2.86 -0.84 -14.80
N THR A 226 1.64 -0.89 -14.25
CA THR A 226 1.42 -1.09 -12.81
C THR A 226 1.34 -2.57 -12.40
N HIS A 227 1.38 -3.52 -13.35
CA HIS A 227 1.15 -4.96 -13.12
C HIS A 227 1.99 -5.51 -11.97
N TYR A 228 3.30 -5.27 -12.01
CA TYR A 228 4.21 -5.79 -10.99
C TYR A 228 4.04 -5.06 -9.66
N VAL A 229 3.99 -3.73 -9.68
CA VAL A 229 3.99 -2.91 -8.46
C VAL A 229 2.66 -2.94 -7.70
N ARG A 230 1.56 -3.39 -8.29
CA ARG A 230 0.27 -3.53 -7.59
C ARG A 230 0.10 -4.83 -6.80
N ARG A 231 0.98 -5.82 -7.01
CA ARG A 231 0.82 -7.21 -6.52
C ARG A 231 0.51 -7.32 -5.02
N PHE A 232 1.10 -6.44 -4.22
CA PHE A 232 0.96 -6.42 -2.76
C PHE A 232 -0.43 -5.99 -2.25
N LEU A 233 -1.31 -5.52 -3.15
CA LEU A 233 -2.68 -5.12 -2.85
C LEU A 233 -3.74 -6.01 -3.55
N THR A 234 -3.32 -7.16 -4.08
CA THR A 234 -4.21 -8.12 -4.75
C THR A 234 -4.56 -9.30 -3.84
N ALA A 235 -5.55 -10.09 -4.25
CA ALA A 235 -5.93 -11.34 -3.57
C ALA A 235 -5.12 -12.57 -4.05
N ALA A 236 -4.06 -12.38 -4.84
CA ALA A 236 -3.19 -13.49 -5.26
C ALA A 236 -2.50 -14.12 -4.04
N LEU A 237 -2.21 -15.42 -4.09
CA LEU A 237 -1.45 -16.08 -3.04
C LEU A 237 -0.05 -15.47 -2.93
N GLY A 238 0.51 -15.45 -1.72
CA GLY A 238 1.63 -14.56 -1.39
C GLY A 238 1.17 -13.17 -0.93
N MET A 239 -0.16 -12.92 -0.89
CA MET A 239 -0.76 -11.71 -0.34
C MET A 239 -0.16 -11.38 1.02
N PRO A 240 0.48 -10.21 1.19
CA PRO A 240 1.15 -9.86 2.42
C PRO A 240 0.14 -9.49 3.49
N ILE A 241 0.28 -10.10 4.66
CA ILE A 241 -0.64 -9.87 5.78
C ILE A 241 0.11 -9.60 7.07
N VAL A 242 -0.57 -8.94 7.99
CA VAL A 242 -0.14 -8.77 9.37
C VAL A 242 -1.36 -8.78 10.28
N ALA A 243 -1.29 -9.46 11.42
CA ALA A 243 -2.30 -9.30 12.46
C ALA A 243 -2.16 -7.91 13.08
N ALA A 244 -3.27 -7.27 13.44
CA ALA A 244 -3.23 -5.95 14.06
C ALA A 244 -2.37 -5.89 15.34
N GLU A 245 -2.25 -7.01 16.07
CA GLU A 245 -1.34 -7.14 17.22
C GLU A 245 0.13 -7.17 16.82
N GLY A 246 0.49 -7.81 15.70
CA GLY A 246 1.87 -7.91 15.21
C GLY A 246 2.39 -6.71 14.42
N GLU A 247 1.58 -5.65 14.27
CA GLU A 247 1.96 -4.46 13.48
C GLU A 247 3.18 -3.75 14.06
N ALA A 248 3.21 -3.58 15.38
CA ALA A 248 4.26 -2.81 16.07
C ALA A 248 5.63 -3.52 16.06
N THR A 249 5.63 -4.85 15.89
CA THR A 249 6.82 -5.70 15.88
C THR A 249 7.23 -6.12 14.47
N ASP A 250 6.52 -5.61 13.44
CA ASP A 250 6.69 -6.00 12.04
C ASP A 250 6.61 -7.53 11.82
N ALA A 251 5.75 -8.21 12.59
CA ALA A 251 5.53 -9.65 12.53
C ALA A 251 4.64 -10.02 11.33
N GLN A 252 5.07 -9.63 10.13
CA GLN A 252 4.31 -9.84 8.90
C GLN A 252 4.49 -11.25 8.36
N GLY A 253 3.56 -11.66 7.51
CA GLY A 253 3.57 -12.93 6.83
C GLY A 253 2.86 -12.84 5.48
N SER A 254 2.53 -14.01 4.95
CA SER A 254 1.78 -14.17 3.71
C SER A 254 0.55 -15.03 3.96
N ALA A 255 -0.52 -14.78 3.19
CA ALA A 255 -1.64 -15.70 3.13
C ALA A 255 -1.24 -16.95 2.32
N THR A 256 -1.49 -18.13 2.89
CA THR A 256 -1.16 -19.43 2.30
C THR A 256 -2.13 -19.78 1.20
N LEU A 257 -3.42 -19.86 1.53
CA LEU A 257 -4.49 -20.19 0.60
C LEU A 257 -5.85 -19.76 1.15
N PHE A 258 -6.89 -19.87 0.34
CA PHE A 258 -8.28 -19.56 0.68
C PHE A 258 -9.17 -20.78 0.53
N PHE A 259 -10.25 -20.84 1.32
CA PHE A 259 -11.29 -21.85 1.18
C PHE A 259 -12.68 -21.31 1.55
N HIS A 260 -13.69 -21.84 0.88
CA HIS A 260 -15.09 -21.59 1.23
C HIS A 260 -15.52 -22.56 2.32
N GLU A 261 -16.21 -22.06 3.33
CA GLU A 261 -16.75 -22.91 4.40
C GLU A 261 -17.82 -23.87 3.89
N ASN A 262 -18.60 -23.43 2.88
CA ASN A 262 -19.80 -24.05 2.29
C ASN A 262 -20.94 -24.31 3.26
N LYS A 263 -20.67 -24.95 4.39
CA LYS A 263 -21.62 -25.19 5.46
C LYS A 263 -20.97 -24.90 6.79
N ASP A 264 -21.70 -24.18 7.65
CA ASP A 264 -21.26 -23.94 9.01
C ASP A 264 -21.19 -25.26 9.81
N LYS A 265 -20.69 -25.17 11.05
CA LYS A 265 -20.62 -26.30 11.99
C LYS A 265 -21.98 -26.95 12.33
N HIS A 266 -23.09 -26.31 11.98
CA HIS A 266 -24.45 -26.81 12.16
C HIS A 266 -25.05 -27.39 10.86
N GLY A 267 -24.29 -27.38 9.76
CA GLY A 267 -24.72 -27.89 8.46
C GLY A 267 -25.52 -26.88 7.63
N ASN A 268 -25.67 -25.63 8.08
CA ASN A 268 -26.38 -24.59 7.33
C ASN A 268 -25.49 -24.04 6.21
N PRO A 269 -26.03 -23.67 5.04
CA PRO A 269 -25.27 -23.02 3.99
C PRO A 269 -24.51 -21.79 4.49
N SER A 270 -23.22 -21.72 4.20
CA SER A 270 -22.34 -20.62 4.54
C SER A 270 -21.69 -20.06 3.27
N THR A 271 -21.70 -18.73 3.16
CA THR A 271 -21.01 -17.99 2.11
C THR A 271 -19.65 -17.44 2.58
N LYS A 272 -19.18 -17.88 3.75
CA LYS A 272 -17.92 -17.40 4.31
C LYS A 272 -16.73 -17.90 3.50
N LEU A 273 -15.78 -17.00 3.29
CA LEU A 273 -14.47 -17.27 2.72
C LEU A 273 -13.44 -17.07 3.83
N PHE A 274 -12.57 -18.05 4.00
CA PHE A 274 -11.49 -18.01 4.97
C PHE A 274 -10.14 -17.97 4.25
N GLY A 275 -9.23 -17.16 4.76
CA GLY A 275 -7.81 -17.21 4.42
C GLY A 275 -7.04 -18.01 5.48
N ILE A 276 -5.95 -18.64 5.06
CA ILE A 276 -5.05 -19.42 5.91
C ILE A 276 -3.69 -18.71 5.99
N SER A 277 -3.04 -18.78 7.15
CA SER A 277 -1.63 -18.42 7.34
C SER A 277 -1.06 -19.20 8.53
N THR A 278 0.17 -18.93 8.94
CA THR A 278 0.74 -19.50 10.16
C THR A 278 0.13 -18.85 11.40
N CYS A 279 0.08 -19.58 12.51
CA CYS A 279 -0.44 -19.07 13.78
C CYS A 279 0.40 -17.87 14.25
N HIS A 280 1.73 -17.95 14.15
CA HIS A 280 2.60 -16.84 14.58
C HIS A 280 2.50 -15.57 13.73
N VAL A 281 1.94 -15.64 12.51
CA VAL A 281 1.63 -14.44 11.70
C VAL A 281 0.29 -13.84 12.12
N LEU A 282 -0.68 -14.70 12.47
CA LEU A 282 -2.02 -14.27 12.87
C LEU A 282 -2.09 -13.85 14.35
N ARG A 283 -1.14 -14.29 15.18
CA ARG A 283 -1.15 -14.10 16.64
C ARG A 283 0.26 -14.00 17.23
N GLU A 284 0.43 -13.11 18.18
CA GLU A 284 1.62 -13.04 19.04
C GLU A 284 1.63 -14.16 20.09
N ALA A 285 0.47 -14.46 20.68
CA ALA A 285 0.35 -15.49 21.71
C ALA A 285 0.14 -16.89 21.10
N THR A 286 1.26 -17.51 20.69
CA THR A 286 1.28 -18.79 19.96
C THR A 286 1.13 -20.04 20.83
N THR A 287 1.23 -19.91 22.16
CA THR A 287 1.13 -21.04 23.10
C THR A 287 -0.31 -21.36 23.52
N THR A 288 -1.27 -20.53 23.12
CA THR A 288 -2.69 -20.67 23.48
C THR A 288 -3.57 -20.69 22.26
N THR A 289 -4.60 -21.54 22.27
CA THR A 289 -5.60 -21.56 21.20
C THR A 289 -6.51 -20.36 21.29
N TYR A 290 -6.77 -19.74 20.14
CA TYR A 290 -7.80 -18.74 19.95
C TYR A 290 -8.88 -19.23 19.00
N GLU A 291 -10.10 -18.88 19.35
CA GLU A 291 -11.27 -19.07 18.53
C GLU A 291 -12.16 -17.84 18.70
N PHE A 292 -12.59 -17.29 17.58
CA PHE A 292 -13.49 -16.16 17.57
C PHE A 292 -14.85 -16.57 18.14
N ARG A 293 -15.32 -15.81 19.13
CA ARG A 293 -16.53 -16.15 19.90
C ARG A 293 -17.82 -15.63 19.28
N GLY A 294 -17.75 -15.02 18.10
CA GLY A 294 -18.91 -14.47 17.39
C GLY A 294 -19.30 -13.07 17.87
N ALA A 295 -20.58 -12.74 17.72
CA ALA A 295 -21.11 -11.39 17.95
C ALA A 295 -20.78 -10.84 19.35
N GLY A 296 -20.27 -9.60 19.39
CA GLY A 296 -19.90 -8.91 20.62
C GLY A 296 -18.47 -9.18 21.11
N ALA A 297 -17.75 -10.14 20.53
CA ALA A 297 -16.33 -10.33 20.82
C ALA A 297 -15.47 -9.31 20.05
N PRO A 298 -14.39 -8.77 20.64
CA PRO A 298 -13.45 -7.92 19.93
C PRO A 298 -12.85 -8.63 18.71
N LEU A 299 -12.88 -7.95 17.56
CA LEU A 299 -12.28 -8.46 16.33
C LEU A 299 -10.76 -8.32 16.40
N ARG A 300 -10.04 -9.43 16.21
CA ARG A 300 -8.60 -9.40 15.98
C ARG A 300 -8.37 -9.21 14.48
N HIS A 301 -8.28 -7.96 14.05
CA HIS A 301 -8.16 -7.64 12.63
C HIS A 301 -6.91 -8.23 11.98
N VAL A 302 -7.08 -8.72 10.76
CA VAL A 302 -5.98 -9.04 9.84
C VAL A 302 -5.93 -7.93 8.80
N ARG A 303 -4.73 -7.43 8.54
CA ARG A 303 -4.47 -6.31 7.65
C ARG A 303 -3.66 -6.75 6.45
N LEU A 304 -4.01 -6.21 5.29
CA LEU A 304 -3.23 -6.31 4.07
C LEU A 304 -2.06 -5.34 4.14
N ALA A 305 -0.86 -5.81 3.81
CA ALA A 305 0.35 -5.01 3.75
C ALA A 305 0.52 -4.10 4.99
N GLY A 306 1.18 -4.63 6.03
CA GLY A 306 1.58 -3.83 7.18
C GLY A 306 2.40 -2.60 6.76
N PHE A 307 2.58 -1.65 7.67
CA PHE A 307 3.20 -0.35 7.40
C PHE A 307 4.48 -0.46 6.55
N HIS A 308 5.42 -1.31 6.95
CA HIS A 308 6.69 -1.49 6.24
C HIS A 308 6.52 -2.07 4.83
N ARG A 309 5.60 -3.02 4.63
CA ARG A 309 5.37 -3.60 3.30
C ARG A 309 4.65 -2.63 2.37
N PHE A 310 3.72 -1.85 2.92
CA PHE A 310 3.02 -0.80 2.19
C PHE A 310 4.02 0.27 1.72
N GLN A 311 4.90 0.73 2.62
CA GLN A 311 5.95 1.67 2.28
C GLN A 311 6.90 1.12 1.21
N ARG A 312 7.34 -0.15 1.33
CA ARG A 312 8.13 -0.81 0.29
C ARG A 312 7.42 -0.80 -1.06
N GLY A 313 6.11 -1.05 -1.08
CA GLY A 313 5.30 -0.99 -2.30
C GLY A 313 5.27 0.41 -2.93
N LEU A 314 5.14 1.46 -2.12
CA LEU A 314 5.23 2.85 -2.58
C LEU A 314 6.61 3.18 -3.15
N ASP A 315 7.67 2.69 -2.51
CA ASP A 315 9.05 2.91 -2.96
C ASP A 315 9.35 2.14 -4.26
N GLU A 316 8.82 0.93 -4.42
CA GLU A 316 8.88 0.17 -5.68
C GLU A 316 8.19 0.93 -6.84
N ILE A 317 7.03 1.57 -6.60
CA ILE A 317 6.37 2.41 -7.61
C ILE A 317 7.25 3.59 -8.00
N LYS A 318 7.82 4.30 -7.02
CA LYS A 318 8.75 5.43 -7.27
C LYS A 318 9.99 4.99 -8.04
N ALA A 319 10.56 3.83 -7.69
CA ALA A 319 11.71 3.27 -8.39
C ALA A 319 11.38 2.96 -9.85
N CYS A 320 10.20 2.38 -10.14
CA CYS A 320 9.74 2.18 -11.52
C CYS A 320 9.59 3.50 -12.29
N ILE A 321 9.01 4.53 -11.67
CA ILE A 321 8.90 5.86 -12.29
C ILE A 321 10.29 6.44 -12.62
N GLY A 322 11.22 6.38 -11.66
CA GLY A 322 12.60 6.87 -11.85
C GLY A 322 13.37 6.09 -12.92
N GLY A 323 13.18 4.77 -12.98
CA GLY A 323 13.75 3.92 -14.03
C GLY A 323 13.27 4.32 -15.42
N TYR A 324 11.95 4.40 -15.62
CA TYR A 324 11.39 4.85 -16.90
C TYR A 324 11.76 6.29 -17.25
N GLY A 325 11.91 7.19 -16.26
CA GLY A 325 12.41 8.54 -16.50
C GLY A 325 13.84 8.54 -17.05
N THR A 326 14.71 7.70 -16.49
CA THR A 326 16.10 7.54 -16.97
C THR A 326 16.15 6.99 -18.40
N ASP A 327 15.35 5.97 -18.70
CA ASP A 327 15.26 5.37 -20.03
C ASP A 327 14.69 6.37 -21.06
N ALA A 328 13.67 7.14 -20.67
CA ALA A 328 13.10 8.19 -21.51
C ALA A 328 14.12 9.29 -21.84
N ASP A 329 14.91 9.72 -20.86
CA ASP A 329 15.97 10.72 -21.06
C ASP A 329 17.09 10.19 -21.96
N LEU A 330 17.41 8.89 -21.91
CA LEU A 330 18.36 8.26 -22.83
C LEU A 330 17.81 8.22 -24.26
N LEU A 331 16.59 7.70 -24.45
CA LEU A 331 15.95 7.62 -25.77
C LEU A 331 15.77 8.99 -26.42
N ALA A 332 15.46 10.02 -25.63
CA ALA A 332 15.34 11.39 -26.13
C ALA A 332 16.68 11.92 -26.66
N ARG A 333 17.80 11.65 -25.97
CA ARG A 333 19.13 12.05 -26.43
C ARG A 333 19.55 11.29 -27.69
N GLU A 334 19.38 9.98 -27.71
CA GLU A 334 19.71 9.15 -28.87
C GLU A 334 18.87 9.50 -30.10
N ALA A 335 17.59 9.87 -29.93
CA ALA A 335 16.75 10.33 -31.03
C ALA A 335 17.25 11.66 -31.62
N VAL A 336 17.67 12.61 -30.78
CA VAL A 336 18.25 13.89 -31.22
C VAL A 336 19.60 13.69 -31.92
N GLU A 337 20.45 12.78 -31.42
CA GLU A 337 21.72 12.46 -32.04
C GLU A 337 21.53 11.86 -33.44
N LEU A 338 20.56 10.95 -33.61
CA LEU A 338 20.22 10.40 -34.92
C LEU A 338 19.63 11.44 -35.88
N GLU A 339 18.81 12.38 -35.39
CA GLU A 339 18.28 13.49 -36.21
C GLU A 339 19.39 14.45 -36.67
N ALA A 340 20.43 14.63 -35.85
CA ALA A 340 21.55 15.50 -36.15
C ALA A 340 22.63 14.81 -37.00
N LYS A 341 22.60 13.48 -37.14
CA LYS A 341 23.54 12.72 -37.95
C LYS A 341 23.37 13.10 -39.43
N PRO A 342 24.44 13.43 -40.17
CA PRO A 342 24.36 13.62 -41.61
C PRO A 342 23.84 12.35 -42.30
N LYS A 343 23.02 12.51 -43.34
CA LYS A 343 22.55 11.38 -44.16
C LYS A 343 23.73 10.62 -44.74
N SER A 344 23.74 9.29 -44.58
CA SER A 344 24.76 8.44 -45.19
C SER A 344 24.61 8.41 -46.70
N GLU A 345 25.72 8.27 -47.42
CA GLU A 345 25.70 7.99 -48.86
C GLU A 345 25.35 6.52 -49.16
N ASP A 346 25.41 5.66 -48.14
CA ASP A 346 24.93 4.28 -48.19
C ASP A 346 23.40 4.24 -47.91
N PRO A 347 22.57 3.83 -48.88
CA PRO A 347 21.12 3.77 -48.71
C PRO A 347 20.66 2.80 -47.62
N GLU A 348 21.43 1.74 -47.32
CA GLU A 348 21.09 0.79 -46.25
C GLU A 348 21.30 1.45 -44.88
N GLU A 349 22.41 2.16 -44.68
CA GLU A 349 22.71 2.87 -43.43
C GLU A 349 21.71 4.02 -43.18
N GLU A 350 21.34 4.78 -44.22
CA GLU A 350 20.33 5.84 -44.09
C GLU A 350 18.97 5.28 -43.65
N ALA A 351 18.54 4.15 -44.24
CA ALA A 351 17.28 3.49 -43.88
C ALA A 351 17.31 2.93 -42.45
N GLU A 352 18.44 2.39 -41.99
CA GLU A 352 18.64 1.92 -40.63
C GLU A 352 18.54 3.05 -39.60
N ASP A 353 19.21 4.18 -39.85
CA ASP A 353 19.18 5.35 -38.97
C ASP A 353 17.75 5.94 -38.85
N GLU A 354 17.02 6.05 -39.97
CA GLU A 354 15.64 6.53 -39.97
C GLU A 354 14.71 5.58 -39.19
N ALA A 355 14.85 4.27 -39.40
CA ALA A 355 14.07 3.25 -38.68
C ALA A 355 14.38 3.26 -37.17
N ALA A 356 15.67 3.35 -36.80
CA ALA A 356 16.10 3.44 -35.42
C ALA A 356 15.58 4.72 -34.74
N GLY A 357 15.66 5.87 -35.42
CA GLY A 357 15.13 7.14 -34.91
C GLY A 357 13.62 7.08 -34.69
N LYS A 358 12.86 6.44 -35.60
CA LYS A 358 11.42 6.24 -35.42
C LYS A 358 11.12 5.33 -34.22
N ALA A 359 11.77 4.18 -34.13
CA ALA A 359 11.57 3.23 -33.03
C ALA A 359 11.82 3.86 -31.65
N LYS A 360 12.91 4.63 -31.52
CA LYS A 360 13.23 5.34 -30.27
C LYS A 360 12.18 6.38 -29.88
N ARG A 361 11.62 7.13 -30.84
CA ARG A 361 10.53 8.09 -30.57
C ARG A 361 9.24 7.38 -30.15
N ASP A 362 8.88 6.29 -30.82
CA ASP A 362 7.70 5.49 -30.48
C ASP A 362 7.82 4.91 -29.06
N GLU A 363 9.00 4.43 -28.70
CA GLU A 363 9.29 3.93 -27.35
C GLU A 363 9.29 5.05 -26.29
N LEU A 364 9.84 6.23 -26.60
CA LEU A 364 9.79 7.39 -25.72
C LEU A 364 8.36 7.81 -25.39
N VAL A 365 7.46 7.83 -26.38
CA VAL A 365 6.03 8.14 -26.17
C VAL A 365 5.39 7.11 -25.25
N LYS A 366 5.72 5.83 -25.44
CA LYS A 366 5.23 4.73 -24.58
C LYS A 366 5.72 4.87 -23.14
N LEU A 367 6.99 5.18 -22.91
CA LEU A 367 7.54 5.36 -21.57
C LEU A 367 6.90 6.55 -20.83
N LYS A 368 6.73 7.69 -21.51
CA LYS A 368 6.04 8.85 -20.91
C LYS A 368 4.62 8.50 -20.46
N LYS A 369 3.87 7.79 -21.31
CA LYS A 369 2.53 7.30 -20.94
C LYS A 369 2.57 6.34 -19.74
N ASN A 370 3.57 5.46 -19.68
CA ASN A 370 3.72 4.55 -18.55
C ASN A 370 4.04 5.30 -17.24
N ILE A 371 4.87 6.34 -17.31
CA ILE A 371 5.16 7.23 -16.17
C ILE A 371 3.88 7.90 -15.68
N ASP A 372 3.09 8.52 -16.56
CA ASP A 372 1.82 9.18 -16.20
C ASP A 372 0.86 8.21 -15.47
N VAL A 373 0.75 6.98 -15.98
CA VAL A 373 -0.08 5.94 -15.37
C VAL A 373 0.45 5.54 -13.99
N LEU A 374 1.76 5.41 -13.82
CA LEU A 374 2.39 5.06 -12.54
C LEU A 374 2.28 6.20 -11.51
N GLU A 375 2.42 7.46 -11.93
CA GLU A 375 2.24 8.62 -11.06
C GLU A 375 0.79 8.76 -10.57
N ALA A 376 -0.17 8.58 -11.47
CA ALA A 376 -1.58 8.53 -11.10
C ALA A 376 -1.87 7.37 -10.13
N PHE A 377 -1.30 6.19 -10.42
CA PHE A 377 -1.40 5.02 -9.55
C PHE A 377 -0.78 5.27 -8.17
N TYR A 378 0.40 5.90 -8.10
CA TYR A 378 1.04 6.26 -6.83
C TYR A 378 0.14 7.16 -5.97
N LYS A 379 -0.43 8.21 -6.57
CA LYS A 379 -1.34 9.15 -5.87
C LYS A 379 -2.60 8.45 -5.37
N ASP A 380 -3.19 7.59 -6.19
CA ASP A 380 -4.35 6.77 -5.82
C ASP A 380 -4.01 5.82 -4.66
N ILE A 381 -2.92 5.06 -4.76
CA ILE A 381 -2.54 4.11 -3.70
C ILE A 381 -2.22 4.82 -2.40
N ASN A 382 -1.44 5.90 -2.45
CA ASN A 382 -1.07 6.64 -1.25
C ASN A 382 -2.29 7.25 -0.54
N SER A 383 -3.28 7.75 -1.29
CA SER A 383 -4.50 8.33 -0.72
C SER A 383 -5.51 7.28 -0.24
N GLN A 384 -5.79 6.26 -1.06
CA GLN A 384 -6.83 5.27 -0.81
C GLN A 384 -6.41 4.20 0.19
N TRP A 385 -5.11 3.87 0.23
CA TRP A 385 -4.58 2.78 1.03
C TRP A 385 -3.61 3.24 2.11
N GLY A 386 -3.25 4.53 2.20
CA GLY A 386 -2.30 5.05 3.18
C GLY A 386 -2.75 4.82 4.63
N ASP A 387 -4.05 4.96 4.90
CA ASP A 387 -4.64 4.62 6.20
C ASP A 387 -4.64 3.09 6.42
N LEU A 388 -3.98 2.68 7.49
CA LEU A 388 -3.87 1.29 7.91
C LEU A 388 -5.23 0.65 8.21
N ALA A 389 -6.20 1.40 8.74
CA ALA A 389 -7.54 0.88 9.01
C ALA A 389 -8.29 0.53 7.70
N ARG A 390 -8.04 1.30 6.63
CA ARG A 390 -8.55 1.00 5.28
C ARG A 390 -7.93 -0.28 4.70
N ARG A 391 -6.89 -0.85 5.33
CA ARG A 391 -6.27 -2.13 4.93
C ARG A 391 -6.73 -3.33 5.76
N ASN A 392 -7.66 -3.17 6.70
CA ASN A 392 -8.31 -4.30 7.36
C ASN A 392 -9.01 -5.17 6.31
N ILE A 393 -8.66 -6.45 6.21
CA ILE A 393 -9.19 -7.41 5.21
C ILE A 393 -9.98 -8.55 5.83
N GLY A 394 -10.13 -8.56 7.14
CA GLY A 394 -10.79 -9.64 7.86
C GLY A 394 -10.44 -9.63 9.34
N HIS A 395 -10.67 -10.75 9.98
CA HIS A 395 -10.32 -10.98 11.37
C HIS A 395 -9.97 -12.45 11.60
N VAL A 396 -9.08 -12.71 12.56
CA VAL A 396 -8.71 -14.08 12.95
C VAL A 396 -9.96 -14.80 13.42
N ASP A 397 -10.20 -16.00 12.87
CA ASP A 397 -11.32 -16.86 13.26
C ASP A 397 -10.82 -17.98 14.18
N TRP A 398 -9.75 -18.66 13.80
CA TRP A 398 -9.18 -19.75 14.57
C TRP A 398 -7.66 -19.78 14.46
N ALA A 399 -6.97 -19.83 15.59
CA ALA A 399 -5.52 -19.94 15.66
C ALA A 399 -5.18 -20.91 16.81
N PRO A 400 -5.00 -22.22 16.54
CA PRO A 400 -4.62 -23.19 17.56
C PRO A 400 -3.23 -22.89 18.12
N LYS A 401 -2.97 -23.35 19.35
CA LYS A 401 -1.60 -23.33 19.90
C LYS A 401 -0.65 -24.07 18.95
N ILE A 402 0.56 -23.55 18.77
CA ILE A 402 1.62 -24.23 18.04
C ILE A 402 1.98 -25.52 18.80
N SER A 403 2.07 -26.63 18.08
CA SER A 403 2.37 -27.96 18.64
C SER A 403 3.03 -28.85 17.59
N VAL A 404 3.85 -29.80 18.01
CA VAL A 404 4.59 -30.71 17.11
C VAL A 404 4.05 -32.14 17.16
N ASP A 405 3.57 -32.63 18.31
CA ASP A 405 3.02 -33.98 18.44
C ASP A 405 1.50 -34.02 18.18
N VAL A 406 1.14 -33.89 16.90
CA VAL A 406 -0.25 -34.03 16.47
C VAL A 406 -0.37 -35.34 15.69
N GLN A 407 -1.12 -36.29 16.27
CA GLN A 407 -1.40 -37.62 15.70
C GLN A 407 -0.15 -38.50 15.49
N GLY A 408 0.91 -38.34 16.31
CA GLY A 408 2.11 -39.17 16.27
C GLY A 408 2.96 -39.00 15.00
N ARG A 409 2.73 -37.93 14.22
CA ARG A 409 3.48 -37.61 12.99
C ARG A 409 4.58 -36.56 13.20
N ASN A 410 4.60 -35.90 14.35
CA ASN A 410 5.61 -34.90 14.73
C ASN A 410 5.75 -33.67 13.79
N TYR A 411 4.81 -33.42 12.87
CA TYR A 411 4.82 -32.19 12.07
C TYR A 411 4.40 -30.97 12.89
N THR A 412 5.05 -29.82 12.69
CA THR A 412 4.63 -28.58 13.36
C THR A 412 3.24 -28.14 12.86
N LYS A 413 2.27 -28.09 13.78
CA LYS A 413 0.95 -27.46 13.60
C LYS A 413 1.05 -25.97 13.87
N ASP A 414 1.57 -25.24 12.89
CA ASP A 414 1.62 -23.78 12.89
C ASP A 414 0.73 -23.25 11.77
N ILE A 415 -0.58 -23.35 11.98
CA ILE A 415 -1.61 -22.93 11.03
C ILE A 415 -2.65 -22.11 11.77
N GLY A 416 -3.32 -21.21 11.07
CA GLY A 416 -4.49 -20.48 11.54
C GLY A 416 -5.31 -19.95 10.38
N THR A 417 -6.52 -19.50 10.68
CA THR A 417 -7.50 -19.01 9.72
C THR A 417 -8.03 -17.64 10.13
N PHE A 418 -8.39 -16.86 9.13
CA PHE A 418 -9.07 -15.59 9.30
C PHE A 418 -10.28 -15.53 8.35
N GLU A 419 -11.41 -15.07 8.87
CA GLU A 419 -12.59 -14.78 8.05
C GLU A 419 -12.31 -13.49 7.27
N VAL A 420 -12.48 -13.54 5.94
CA VAL A 420 -12.20 -12.39 5.08
C VAL A 420 -13.39 -11.43 5.03
N ASP A 421 -13.12 -10.15 4.83
CA ASP A 421 -14.15 -9.15 4.53
C ASP A 421 -14.66 -9.36 3.10
N ALA A 422 -15.84 -9.96 2.99
CA ALA A 422 -16.51 -10.24 1.73
C ALA A 422 -16.59 -9.03 0.79
N ALA A 423 -16.83 -7.83 1.33
CA ALA A 423 -16.97 -6.63 0.53
C ALA A 423 -15.69 -6.31 -0.24
N LYS A 424 -14.52 -6.60 0.36
CA LYS A 424 -13.21 -6.31 -0.24
C LYS A 424 -12.76 -7.33 -1.27
N PHE A 425 -13.11 -8.60 -1.07
CA PHE A 425 -12.65 -9.70 -1.93
C PHE A 425 -13.59 -9.94 -3.11
N LYS A 426 -14.91 -9.86 -2.91
CA LYS A 426 -15.93 -10.35 -3.87
C LYS A 426 -15.75 -9.84 -5.30
N ALA A 427 -15.30 -8.59 -5.47
CA ALA A 427 -15.15 -7.98 -6.79
C ALA A 427 -13.98 -8.55 -7.62
N GLN A 428 -12.89 -8.98 -6.96
CA GLN A 428 -11.63 -9.33 -7.64
C GLN A 428 -11.09 -10.72 -7.27
N PHE A 429 -11.79 -11.46 -6.41
CA PHE A 429 -11.40 -12.81 -6.03
C PHE A 429 -11.50 -13.77 -7.22
N LYS A 430 -10.42 -14.52 -7.47
CA LYS A 430 -10.33 -15.50 -8.56
C LYS A 430 -10.04 -16.91 -8.06
N GLY A 431 -10.27 -17.20 -6.77
CA GLY A 431 -9.81 -18.43 -6.13
C GLY A 431 -8.31 -18.41 -5.84
N ASN A 432 -7.75 -19.59 -5.52
CA ASN A 432 -6.33 -19.78 -5.27
C ASN A 432 -5.52 -19.66 -6.56
N VAL A 433 -4.86 -18.51 -6.76
CA VAL A 433 -3.99 -18.19 -7.90
C VAL A 433 -2.72 -17.54 -7.40
N VAL A 434 -1.58 -17.93 -7.96
CA VAL A 434 -0.32 -17.21 -7.81
C VAL A 434 -0.08 -16.37 -9.06
N ASP A 435 0.23 -15.09 -8.89
CA ASP A 435 0.76 -14.27 -9.98
C ASP A 435 2.27 -14.49 -10.06
N LEU A 436 2.75 -15.03 -11.18
CA LEU A 436 4.19 -15.28 -11.37
C LEU A 436 4.99 -13.97 -11.54
N GLY A 437 4.31 -12.82 -11.64
CA GLY A 437 4.92 -11.51 -11.59
C GLY A 437 5.88 -11.23 -12.75
N GLY A 438 6.85 -10.35 -12.47
CA GLY A 438 7.84 -9.86 -13.44
C GLY A 438 9.29 -10.15 -13.06
N LYS A 439 9.53 -10.84 -11.94
CA LYS A 439 10.88 -11.09 -11.41
C LYS A 439 11.71 -12.04 -12.29
N PHE A 440 11.05 -13.03 -12.89
CA PHE A 440 11.65 -13.92 -13.88
C PHE A 440 11.00 -13.71 -15.25
N THR A 441 11.79 -13.79 -16.32
CA THR A 441 11.24 -13.92 -17.66
C THR A 441 10.59 -15.31 -17.82
N PRO A 442 9.63 -15.48 -18.76
CA PRO A 442 9.05 -16.78 -19.03
C PRO A 442 10.11 -17.85 -19.36
N GLN A 443 11.14 -17.45 -20.11
CA GLN A 443 12.25 -18.32 -20.45
C GLN A 443 13.06 -18.71 -19.21
N GLN A 444 13.51 -17.74 -18.41
CA GLN A 444 14.27 -18.00 -17.19
C GLN A 444 13.55 -18.94 -16.23
N LEU A 445 12.26 -18.70 -15.97
CA LEU A 445 11.50 -19.54 -15.06
C LEU A 445 11.31 -20.95 -15.65
N THR A 446 11.04 -21.06 -16.96
CA THR A 446 10.91 -22.38 -17.61
C THR A 446 12.23 -23.16 -17.56
N ASP A 447 13.37 -22.50 -17.77
CA ASP A 447 14.69 -23.12 -17.72
C ASP A 447 15.03 -23.63 -16.30
N MET A 448 14.54 -22.95 -15.25
CA MET A 448 14.70 -23.44 -13.87
C MET A 448 13.95 -24.76 -13.60
N PHE A 449 12.91 -25.05 -14.39
CA PHE A 449 12.18 -26.33 -14.38
C PHE A 449 12.70 -27.30 -15.46
N TYR A 450 13.78 -26.97 -16.17
CA TYR A 450 14.28 -27.71 -17.32
C TYR A 450 15.82 -27.79 -17.39
N PRO A 451 16.47 -28.50 -16.47
CA PRO A 451 17.94 -28.55 -16.44
C PRO A 451 18.58 -29.51 -17.47
N GLN A 452 17.80 -30.35 -18.18
CA GLN A 452 18.27 -31.18 -19.31
C GLN A 452 17.51 -30.88 -20.60
N SER A 453 18.24 -30.71 -21.71
CA SER A 453 17.72 -30.29 -23.01
C SER A 453 16.82 -31.31 -23.73
N ALA A 454 16.63 -32.54 -23.22
CA ALA A 454 15.98 -33.64 -23.94
C ALA A 454 14.67 -34.20 -23.31
N GLY A 455 14.22 -33.71 -22.15
CA GLY A 455 12.98 -34.15 -21.50
C GLY A 455 11.74 -33.34 -21.93
N ARG A 456 10.53 -33.69 -21.47
CA ARG A 456 9.36 -32.81 -21.60
C ARG A 456 9.00 -32.31 -20.20
N THR A 457 9.12 -31.01 -19.93
CA THR A 457 8.71 -30.45 -18.63
C THR A 457 7.19 -30.46 -18.48
N ALA A 458 6.73 -30.72 -17.25
CA ALA A 458 5.33 -30.55 -16.87
C ALA A 458 4.97 -29.07 -16.68
N PHE A 459 5.95 -28.22 -16.35
CA PHE A 459 5.75 -26.78 -16.18
C PHE A 459 5.52 -26.11 -17.53
N LYS A 460 4.33 -25.52 -17.69
CA LYS A 460 4.02 -24.64 -18.81
C LYS A 460 3.75 -23.26 -18.27
N PHE A 461 4.61 -22.31 -18.63
CA PHE A 461 4.43 -20.93 -18.22
C PHE A 461 3.05 -20.40 -18.70
N PRO A 462 2.15 -19.98 -17.79
CA PRO A 462 0.79 -19.58 -18.15
C PRO A 462 0.80 -18.28 -18.96
N THR A 463 -0.03 -18.20 -20.00
CA THR A 463 -0.08 -17.06 -20.93
C THR A 463 -0.44 -15.75 -20.26
N ASN A 464 -1.24 -15.81 -19.19
CA ASN A 464 -1.66 -14.66 -18.38
C ASN A 464 -0.85 -14.51 -17.08
N ARG A 465 0.29 -15.22 -16.96
CA ARG A 465 1.18 -15.27 -15.78
C ARG A 465 0.53 -15.75 -14.48
N GLN A 466 -0.70 -16.25 -14.53
CA GLN A 466 -1.44 -16.70 -13.35
C GLN A 466 -1.42 -18.23 -13.27
N LEU A 467 -0.69 -18.77 -12.30
CA LEU A 467 -0.68 -20.21 -12.03
C LEU A 467 -1.81 -20.55 -11.04
N ARG A 468 -2.66 -21.49 -11.45
CA ARG A 468 -3.76 -21.99 -10.63
C ARG A 468 -3.22 -22.99 -9.63
N ILE A 469 -3.57 -22.86 -8.35
CA ILE A 469 -3.34 -23.93 -7.39
C ILE A 469 -4.46 -24.95 -7.50
N ASN A 470 -4.09 -26.21 -7.70
CA ASN A 470 -5.02 -27.32 -7.94
C ASN A 470 -4.55 -28.59 -7.18
N GLY A 471 -5.28 -28.99 -6.15
CA GLY A 471 -4.92 -30.21 -5.42
C GLY A 471 -3.61 -30.10 -4.63
N CYS A 472 -3.13 -31.24 -4.16
CA CYS A 472 -2.01 -31.34 -3.22
C CYS A 472 -1.21 -32.61 -3.51
N LEU A 473 0.12 -32.52 -3.45
CA LEU A 473 0.95 -33.72 -3.51
C LEU A 473 0.72 -34.57 -2.24
N THR A 474 0.50 -35.86 -2.44
CA THR A 474 0.42 -36.82 -1.33
C THR A 474 1.83 -37.15 -0.82
N ARG A 475 1.90 -37.82 0.33
CA ARG A 475 3.17 -38.26 0.89
C ARG A 475 3.94 -39.16 -0.07
N GLU A 476 3.25 -40.04 -0.78
CA GLU A 476 3.84 -40.98 -1.73
C GLU A 476 4.42 -40.27 -2.94
N LEU A 477 3.72 -39.26 -3.48
CA LEU A 477 4.18 -38.47 -4.63
C LEU A 477 5.36 -37.56 -4.28
N LEU A 478 5.45 -37.08 -3.04
CA LEU A 478 6.64 -36.33 -2.58
C LEU A 478 7.92 -37.18 -2.60
N GLY A 479 7.81 -38.49 -2.38
CA GLY A 479 8.95 -39.41 -2.38
C GLY A 479 9.39 -39.90 -3.75
N VAL A 480 8.59 -39.67 -4.81
CA VAL A 480 8.84 -40.15 -6.17
C VAL A 480 8.57 -39.01 -7.16
N PRO A 481 9.51 -38.06 -7.32
CA PRO A 481 9.29 -36.95 -8.24
C PRO A 481 9.44 -37.41 -9.69
N ASP A 482 8.55 -36.91 -10.56
CA ASP A 482 8.58 -37.16 -12.01
C ASP A 482 9.58 -36.24 -12.77
N CYS A 483 10.23 -35.34 -12.04
CA CYS A 483 11.17 -34.36 -12.57
C CYS A 483 12.63 -34.77 -12.25
N PHE A 484 13.58 -34.33 -13.09
CA PHE A 484 15.00 -34.68 -12.98
C PHE A 484 15.87 -33.42 -13.01
N ASP A 485 17.01 -33.48 -12.32
CA ASP A 485 18.02 -32.41 -12.31
C ASP A 485 18.96 -32.44 -13.54
N SER A 486 19.95 -31.55 -13.59
CA SER A 486 20.92 -31.50 -14.71
C SER A 486 21.74 -32.78 -14.85
N ASN A 487 21.91 -33.53 -13.76
CA ASN A 487 22.67 -34.78 -13.73
C ASN A 487 21.79 -35.99 -14.09
N GLY A 488 20.47 -35.80 -14.25
CA GLY A 488 19.51 -36.87 -14.52
C GLY A 488 19.00 -37.57 -13.26
N GLU A 489 19.24 -36.97 -12.08
CA GLU A 489 18.75 -37.50 -10.80
C GLU A 489 17.36 -36.95 -10.48
N PRO A 490 16.45 -37.74 -9.88
CA PRO A 490 15.11 -37.26 -9.52
C PRO A 490 15.15 -36.02 -8.60
N CYS A 491 14.40 -34.98 -8.95
CA CYS A 491 14.39 -33.69 -8.23
C CYS A 491 13.03 -33.00 -8.35
N LEU A 492 12.44 -32.58 -7.22
CA LEU A 492 11.23 -31.77 -7.21
C LEU A 492 11.58 -30.28 -7.07
N ILE A 493 11.41 -29.55 -8.17
CA ILE A 493 11.50 -28.08 -8.18
C ILE A 493 10.20 -27.50 -7.66
N VAL A 494 10.31 -26.55 -6.73
CA VAL A 494 9.17 -25.90 -6.10
C VAL A 494 9.30 -24.39 -6.17
N MET A 495 8.15 -23.72 -6.10
CA MET A 495 8.03 -22.27 -6.04
C MET A 495 7.30 -21.84 -4.78
N LYS A 496 7.50 -20.59 -4.39
CA LYS A 496 6.56 -19.84 -3.55
C LYS A 496 6.50 -18.39 -4.02
N ASP A 497 5.38 -17.73 -3.78
CA ASP A 497 5.31 -16.26 -3.76
C ASP A 497 5.08 -15.81 -2.31
N GLY A 498 5.89 -14.85 -1.85
CA GLY A 498 5.93 -14.46 -0.45
C GLY A 498 6.15 -12.96 -0.27
N ASN A 499 5.66 -12.44 0.84
CA ASN A 499 5.68 -11.02 1.19
C ASN A 499 7.06 -10.36 1.01
N THR A 500 8.15 -11.03 1.42
CA THR A 500 9.48 -10.43 1.48
C THR A 500 10.27 -10.69 0.21
N THR A 501 10.34 -11.94 -0.26
CA THR A 501 11.21 -12.30 -1.40
C THR A 501 10.53 -12.23 -2.76
N ASP A 502 9.21 -11.97 -2.80
CA ASP A 502 8.35 -12.22 -3.96
C ASP A 502 8.52 -13.68 -4.45
N LEU A 503 8.21 -13.96 -5.73
CA LEU A 503 8.36 -15.28 -6.34
C LEU A 503 9.82 -15.79 -6.22
N THR A 504 9.97 -17.00 -5.70
CA THR A 504 11.27 -17.69 -5.53
C THR A 504 11.15 -19.15 -5.91
N VAL A 505 12.22 -19.70 -6.46
CA VAL A 505 12.33 -21.12 -6.86
C VAL A 505 13.31 -21.82 -5.92
N GLY A 506 13.02 -23.06 -5.57
CA GLY A 506 13.80 -23.89 -4.68
C GLY A 506 13.73 -25.37 -5.04
N ARG A 507 14.39 -26.20 -4.25
CA ARG A 507 14.44 -27.66 -4.44
C ARG A 507 13.98 -28.35 -3.17
N TYR A 508 12.97 -29.20 -3.26
CA TYR A 508 12.60 -30.05 -2.14
C TYR A 508 13.69 -31.11 -1.91
N ALA A 509 14.01 -31.38 -0.65
CA ALA A 509 15.06 -32.32 -0.27
C ALA A 509 14.76 -33.79 -0.61
N GLY A 510 13.52 -34.14 -0.95
CA GLY A 510 13.07 -35.52 -1.20
C GLY A 510 12.82 -36.34 0.08
N LEU A 511 13.32 -35.88 1.22
CA LEU A 511 13.14 -36.49 2.53
C LEU A 511 12.72 -35.46 3.57
N GLU A 512 12.09 -35.94 4.62
CA GLU A 512 11.69 -35.16 5.78
C GLU A 512 12.93 -34.79 6.62
N ALA A 513 13.01 -33.54 7.06
CA ALA A 513 14.03 -33.07 7.99
C ALA A 513 13.54 -33.19 9.42
N TYR A 514 14.44 -33.57 10.32
CA TYR A 514 14.18 -33.65 11.76
C TYR A 514 14.83 -32.44 12.43
N LEU A 515 14.00 -31.63 13.09
CA LEU A 515 14.43 -30.46 13.82
C LEU A 515 14.34 -30.73 15.31
N CYS A 516 15.20 -30.07 16.07
CA CYS A 516 15.19 -30.10 17.53
C CYS A 516 15.45 -28.67 18.01
N ASP A 517 14.54 -28.13 18.80
CA ASP A 517 14.71 -26.79 19.36
C ASP A 517 15.63 -26.80 20.59
N ASN A 518 15.91 -25.61 21.14
CA ASN A 518 16.79 -25.47 22.31
C ASN A 518 16.20 -26.09 23.60
N PHE A 519 14.94 -26.51 23.59
CA PHE A 519 14.26 -27.18 24.69
C PHE A 519 14.16 -28.69 24.49
N GLY A 520 14.74 -29.22 23.40
CA GLY A 520 14.70 -30.64 23.07
C GLY A 520 13.38 -31.08 22.41
N VAL A 521 12.55 -30.15 21.95
CA VAL A 521 11.30 -30.47 21.25
C VAL A 521 11.63 -30.82 19.81
N GLU A 522 11.30 -32.04 19.42
CA GLU A 522 11.56 -32.56 18.08
C GLU A 522 10.37 -32.34 17.14
N SER A 523 10.64 -31.95 15.89
CA SER A 523 9.65 -31.88 14.83
C SER A 523 10.16 -32.45 13.52
N ILE A 524 9.23 -32.81 12.64
CA ILE A 524 9.49 -33.32 11.30
C ILE A 524 8.98 -32.27 10.31
N GLU A 525 9.75 -31.92 9.30
CA GLU A 525 9.39 -30.86 8.34
C GLU A 525 9.81 -31.20 6.91
N LEU A 526 9.19 -30.55 5.92
CA LEU A 526 9.76 -30.52 4.56
C LEU A 526 10.93 -29.53 4.55
N ALA A 527 12.09 -29.98 4.09
CA ALA A 527 13.24 -29.10 3.83
C ALA A 527 13.28 -28.65 2.38
N ILE A 528 13.40 -27.34 2.18
CA ILE A 528 13.52 -26.72 0.87
C ILE A 528 14.86 -25.99 0.81
N TYR A 529 15.65 -26.33 -0.20
CA TYR A 529 16.93 -25.70 -0.49
C TYR A 529 16.76 -24.55 -1.48
N ASN A 530 17.65 -23.57 -1.38
CA ASN A 530 17.79 -22.52 -2.40
C ASN A 530 18.10 -23.15 -3.75
N TYR A 531 17.54 -22.59 -4.84
CA TYR A 531 17.74 -23.15 -6.18
C TYR A 531 19.21 -23.13 -6.60
N ASP A 532 19.87 -21.97 -6.46
CA ASP A 532 21.31 -21.78 -6.63
C ASP A 532 21.75 -20.49 -5.90
N LYS A 533 23.05 -20.16 -5.98
CA LYS A 533 23.61 -18.95 -5.36
C LYS A 533 23.11 -17.66 -6.03
N GLN A 534 22.92 -17.70 -7.35
CA GLN A 534 22.58 -16.54 -8.18
C GLN A 534 21.13 -16.09 -7.98
N SER A 535 20.24 -17.05 -7.73
CA SER A 535 18.81 -16.85 -7.49
C SER A 535 18.53 -16.33 -6.07
N GLY A 536 19.50 -16.45 -5.16
CA GLY A 536 19.39 -16.00 -3.78
C GLY A 536 18.61 -16.96 -2.88
N PRO A 537 18.21 -16.52 -1.67
CA PRO A 537 17.47 -17.36 -0.73
C PRO A 537 16.07 -17.67 -1.23
N PHE A 538 15.62 -18.90 -0.98
CA PHE A 538 14.23 -19.31 -1.22
C PHE A 538 13.26 -18.56 -0.31
N SER A 539 13.63 -18.28 0.94
CA SER A 539 12.79 -17.50 1.86
C SER A 539 13.56 -16.52 2.74
N ALA A 540 12.85 -15.53 3.24
CA ALA A 540 13.32 -14.59 4.25
C ALA A 540 12.27 -14.38 5.36
N LYS A 541 12.64 -13.65 6.42
CA LYS A 541 11.68 -13.19 7.43
C LYS A 541 10.56 -12.41 6.75
N GLY A 542 9.32 -12.67 7.14
CA GLY A 542 8.12 -12.12 6.50
C GLY A 542 7.46 -13.04 5.47
N ASP A 543 8.14 -14.09 5.00
CA ASP A 543 7.54 -15.06 4.06
C ASP A 543 6.71 -16.15 4.76
N SER A 544 6.71 -16.22 6.09
CA SER A 544 5.91 -17.19 6.84
C SER A 544 4.45 -17.18 6.41
N GLY A 545 3.85 -18.35 6.26
CA GLY A 545 2.53 -18.53 5.70
C GLY A 545 2.49 -18.55 4.18
N SER A 546 3.60 -18.40 3.46
CA SER A 546 3.58 -18.61 1.99
C SER A 546 3.31 -20.08 1.66
N LEU A 547 2.49 -20.30 0.63
CA LEU A 547 2.30 -21.64 0.06
C LEU A 547 3.50 -21.99 -0.83
N ILE A 548 4.00 -23.21 -0.65
CA ILE A 548 4.98 -23.85 -1.52
C ILE A 548 4.23 -24.78 -2.47
N PHE A 549 4.50 -24.67 -3.76
CA PHE A 549 3.81 -25.41 -4.82
C PHE A 549 4.79 -25.87 -5.92
N ASP A 550 4.41 -26.88 -6.70
CA ASP A 550 5.22 -27.39 -7.82
C ASP A 550 4.93 -26.65 -9.15
N GLY A 551 5.54 -27.12 -10.25
CA GLY A 551 5.32 -26.54 -11.57
C GLY A 551 3.91 -26.73 -12.15
N GLU A 552 3.11 -27.65 -11.62
CA GLU A 552 1.75 -27.91 -12.10
C GLU A 552 0.68 -27.19 -11.26
N GLY A 553 1.08 -26.61 -10.13
CA GLY A 553 0.20 -25.92 -9.20
C GLY A 553 -0.28 -26.79 -8.03
N HIS A 554 0.30 -27.97 -7.83
CA HIS A 554 -0.02 -28.80 -6.67
C HIS A 554 0.62 -28.22 -5.41
N MET A 555 -0.14 -28.21 -4.32
CA MET A 555 0.36 -27.79 -3.02
C MET A 555 1.42 -28.77 -2.50
N VAL A 556 2.53 -28.23 -1.99
CA VAL A 556 3.65 -29.00 -1.41
C VAL A 556 3.71 -28.78 0.10
N GLY A 557 3.77 -27.53 0.55
CA GLY A 557 3.96 -27.22 1.97
C GLY A 557 3.55 -25.80 2.37
N VAL A 558 3.35 -25.60 3.67
CA VAL A 558 3.10 -24.30 4.30
C VAL A 558 4.38 -23.85 4.99
N LEU A 559 4.99 -22.77 4.49
CA LEU A 559 6.25 -22.26 5.02
C LEU A 559 6.03 -21.68 6.42
N HIS A 560 6.83 -22.11 7.40
CA HIS A 560 6.78 -21.55 8.76
C HIS A 560 8.11 -21.05 9.31
N SER A 561 9.24 -21.64 8.87
CA SER A 561 10.55 -21.27 9.42
C SER A 561 11.68 -21.45 8.40
N GLY A 562 12.89 -21.06 8.80
CA GLY A 562 14.09 -21.23 8.01
C GLY A 562 15.33 -21.17 8.89
N MET A 563 16.47 -21.50 8.29
CA MET A 563 17.75 -21.58 8.98
C MET A 563 18.65 -20.41 8.53
N PRO A 564 18.66 -19.28 9.27
CA PRO A 564 19.37 -18.09 8.86
C PRO A 564 20.88 -18.17 9.11
N LYS A 565 21.67 -17.62 8.19
CA LYS A 565 23.09 -17.28 8.38
C LYS A 565 23.41 -16.00 7.60
N GLY A 566 23.93 -14.99 8.29
CA GLY A 566 24.35 -13.73 7.63
C GLY A 566 23.23 -13.03 6.85
N GLY A 567 22.00 -13.03 7.36
CA GLY A 567 20.85 -12.37 6.73
C GLY A 567 20.13 -13.18 5.64
N SER A 568 20.61 -14.38 5.31
CA SER A 568 20.02 -15.27 4.31
C SER A 568 19.62 -16.61 4.93
N ASN A 569 18.49 -17.19 4.52
CA ASN A 569 18.17 -18.57 4.85
C ASN A 569 18.84 -19.51 3.83
N HIS A 570 19.52 -20.54 4.32
CA HIS A 570 20.10 -21.58 3.45
C HIS A 570 19.22 -22.83 3.35
N VAL A 571 18.31 -23.02 4.31
CA VAL A 571 17.26 -24.02 4.28
C VAL A 571 15.97 -23.38 4.78
N THR A 572 14.86 -23.71 4.14
CA THR A 572 13.51 -23.31 4.54
C THR A 572 12.75 -24.56 4.98
N TYR A 573 11.95 -24.44 6.05
CA TYR A 573 11.15 -25.53 6.58
C TYR A 573 9.66 -25.25 6.43
N ALA A 574 8.92 -26.29 6.05
CA ALA A 574 7.49 -26.20 5.79
C ALA A 574 6.75 -27.43 6.31
N THR A 575 5.54 -27.19 6.81
CA THR A 575 4.60 -28.26 7.15
C THR A 575 4.03 -28.85 5.85
N PRO A 576 3.94 -30.18 5.68
CA PRO A 576 3.34 -30.76 4.48
C PRO A 576 1.91 -30.28 4.24
N ALA A 577 1.61 -29.82 3.02
CA ALA A 577 0.32 -29.20 2.72
C ALA A 577 -0.86 -30.20 2.85
N TRP A 578 -0.65 -31.46 2.46
CA TRP A 578 -1.68 -32.49 2.55
C TRP A 578 -2.13 -32.69 4.00
N TRP A 579 -1.18 -32.67 4.93
CA TRP A 579 -1.43 -32.80 6.36
C TRP A 579 -2.09 -31.54 6.93
N ALA A 580 -1.63 -30.35 6.54
CA ALA A 580 -2.25 -29.10 6.94
C ALA A 580 -3.73 -29.03 6.51
N ILE A 581 -4.06 -29.52 5.31
CA ILE A 581 -5.45 -29.62 4.81
C ILE A 581 -6.27 -30.61 5.65
N GLU A 582 -5.71 -31.77 6.03
CA GLU A 582 -6.38 -32.70 6.96
C GLU A 582 -6.71 -31.99 8.28
N GLN A 583 -5.76 -31.25 8.86
CA GLN A 583 -5.97 -30.51 10.11
C GLN A 583 -7.04 -29.42 9.97
N LEU A 584 -7.08 -28.72 8.83
CA LEU A 584 -8.11 -27.71 8.55
C LEU A 584 -9.49 -28.34 8.41
N LYS A 585 -9.59 -29.50 7.76
CA LYS A 585 -10.87 -30.23 7.61
C LYS A 585 -11.40 -30.78 8.94
N LEU A 586 -10.56 -31.01 9.94
CA LEU A 586 -11.04 -31.31 11.30
C LEU A 586 -11.79 -30.13 11.91
N LYS A 587 -11.37 -28.89 11.61
CA LYS A 587 -12.04 -27.67 12.10
C LYS A 587 -13.21 -27.25 11.20
N TYR A 588 -13.04 -27.38 9.88
CA TYR A 588 -14.00 -27.00 8.84
C TYR A 588 -14.32 -28.21 7.95
N PRO A 589 -15.21 -29.12 8.37
CA PRO A 589 -15.47 -30.39 7.66
C PRO A 589 -15.97 -30.22 6.22
N HIS A 590 -16.53 -29.06 5.90
CA HIS A 590 -17.12 -28.75 4.59
C HIS A 590 -16.27 -27.80 3.74
N ALA A 591 -15.04 -27.52 4.17
CA ALA A 591 -14.11 -26.64 3.46
C ALA A 591 -13.88 -27.08 2.01
N ASP A 592 -14.10 -26.15 1.08
CA ASP A 592 -13.78 -26.30 -0.35
C ASP A 592 -12.68 -25.32 -0.76
N PHE A 593 -11.55 -25.92 -1.15
CA PHE A 593 -10.31 -25.26 -1.55
C PHE A 593 -10.25 -24.97 -3.06
N ASN A 594 -11.19 -25.50 -3.85
CA ASN A 594 -11.16 -25.46 -5.31
C ASN A 594 -12.17 -24.45 -5.90
N ARG A 595 -13.09 -23.92 -5.10
CA ARG A 595 -14.08 -22.94 -5.56
C ARG A 595 -13.40 -21.64 -6.01
N LEU A 596 -13.78 -21.19 -7.20
CA LEU A 596 -13.13 -20.08 -7.92
C LEU A 596 -13.82 -18.72 -7.71
N THR A 597 -15.07 -18.73 -7.27
CA THR A 597 -15.92 -17.54 -7.17
C THR A 597 -16.38 -17.34 -5.74
N PHE A 598 -16.50 -16.08 -5.33
CA PHE A 598 -16.98 -15.71 -4.00
C PHE A 598 -18.36 -16.33 -3.68
#